data_AF-A0A429IAM1-F1
#
_entry.id   AF-A0A429IAM1-F1
#
_cell.length_a   1.000
_cell.length_b   1.000
_cell.length_c   1.000
_cell.angle_alpha   90.00
_cell.angle_beta   90.00
_cell.angle_gamma   90.00
#
_symmetry.space_group_name_H-M   'P 1'
#
loop_
_entity.id
_entity.type
_entity.pdbx_description
1 polymer ?
#
loop_
_entity_poly.entity_id
_entity_poly.type
_entity_poly.pdbx_seq_one_letter_code
_entity_poly.pdbx_strand_id
1 'polypeptide(L)'
;MEAHRPILAPEDEVPFRLAQLLLLLDAVAGQGAGGASLERIGYYDFLSANPFLVVPAEGREASLLRLAGFDPQVLAYASSSQRFTSRRERIQHDLSLLVAYGCCQVHNSGGVLAYSITMDGQLLSAQFTATYASSFSTAASIVVRRLRKLSDKRLREQTAHWLRPDGGGGPAAALMSVLGPAPRTSAAPWEG
;
A
#
# COMPACT_ATOMS: atom_id res chain seq x y z
N MET A 1 -31.57 3.94 21.30
CA MET A 1 -31.23 3.56 19.90
C MET A 1 -30.08 4.46 19.47
N GLU A 2 -28.85 4.09 19.81
CA GLU A 2 -27.66 4.80 19.30
C GLU A 2 -27.50 4.40 17.83
N ALA A 3 -27.69 5.38 16.94
CA ALA A 3 -27.37 5.21 15.54
C ALA A 3 -25.87 4.92 15.41
N HIS A 4 -25.54 3.75 14.87
CA HIS A 4 -24.17 3.35 14.53
C HIS A 4 -23.62 4.35 13.52
N ARG A 5 -22.91 5.38 13.98
CA ARG A 5 -22.29 6.36 13.10
C ARG A 5 -21.19 5.62 12.33
N PRO A 6 -21.27 5.49 11.00
CA PRO A 6 -20.22 4.81 10.26
C PRO A 6 -18.92 5.56 10.50
N ILE A 7 -17.88 4.82 10.91
CA ILE A 7 -16.52 5.35 10.99
C ILE A 7 -16.08 5.56 9.54
N LEU A 8 -16.16 6.80 9.05
CA LEU A 8 -15.56 7.19 7.78
C LEU A 8 -14.04 7.10 7.93
N ALA A 9 -13.43 6.15 7.25
CA ALA A 9 -11.98 6.04 7.22
C ALA A 9 -11.44 7.07 6.20
N PRO A 10 -10.24 7.66 6.41
CA PRO A 10 -9.66 8.59 5.46
C PRO A 10 -9.58 8.03 4.03
N GLU A 11 -9.35 6.72 3.87
CA GLU A 11 -9.35 6.02 2.59
C GLU A 11 -10.71 5.99 1.86
N ASP A 12 -11.81 6.39 2.50
CA ASP A 12 -13.11 6.53 1.86
C ASP A 12 -13.24 7.87 1.13
N GLU A 13 -12.45 8.87 1.52
CA GLU A 13 -12.46 10.21 0.93
C GLU A 13 -11.61 10.26 -0.35
N VAL A 14 -12.22 10.70 -1.46
CA VAL A 14 -11.55 10.80 -2.77
C VAL A 14 -10.29 11.66 -2.70
N PRO A 15 -10.30 12.89 -2.12
CA PRO A 15 -9.10 13.74 -2.10
C PRO A 15 -7.92 13.09 -1.37
N PHE A 16 -8.19 12.36 -0.30
CA PHE A 16 -7.17 11.65 0.46
C PHE A 16 -6.53 10.54 -0.38
N ARG A 17 -7.35 9.73 -1.06
CA ARG A 17 -6.84 8.67 -1.95
C ARG A 17 -6.03 9.24 -3.12
N LEU A 18 -6.48 10.35 -3.73
CA LEU A 18 -5.73 11.00 -4.81
C LEU A 18 -4.38 11.53 -4.31
N ALA A 19 -4.35 12.17 -3.13
CA ALA A 19 -3.10 12.63 -2.53
C ALA A 19 -2.14 11.47 -2.23
N GLN A 20 -2.65 10.39 -1.63
CA GLN A 20 -1.87 9.18 -1.35
C GLN A 20 -1.31 8.55 -2.63
N LEU A 21 -2.13 8.41 -3.66
CA LEU A 21 -1.73 7.87 -4.95
C LEU A 21 -0.69 8.77 -5.66
N LEU A 22 -0.80 10.09 -5.53
CA LEU A 22 0.17 11.02 -6.06
C LEU A 22 1.54 10.90 -5.37
N LEU A 23 1.56 10.78 -4.03
CA LEU A 23 2.79 10.50 -3.27
C LEU A 23 3.43 9.17 -3.70
N LEU A 24 2.61 8.17 -3.99
CA LEU A 24 3.11 6.89 -4.50
C LEU A 24 3.75 7.04 -5.90
N LEU A 25 3.10 7.74 -6.81
CA LEU A 25 3.64 7.97 -8.16
C LEU A 25 4.93 8.80 -8.11
N ASP A 26 5.04 9.74 -7.17
CA ASP A 26 6.28 10.47 -6.91
C ASP A 26 7.40 9.54 -6.43
N ALA A 27 7.11 8.61 -5.51
CA ALA A 27 8.06 7.58 -5.09
C ALA A 27 8.49 6.67 -6.26
N VAL A 28 7.58 6.34 -7.19
CA VAL A 28 7.90 5.60 -8.43
C VAL A 28 8.88 6.39 -9.31
N ALA A 29 8.62 7.68 -9.52
CA ALA A 29 9.50 8.56 -10.28
C ALA A 29 10.86 8.73 -9.62
N GLY A 30 10.92 8.88 -8.29
CA GLY A 30 12.17 8.99 -7.51
C GLY A 30 13.07 7.75 -7.59
N GLN A 31 12.53 6.59 -7.98
CA GLN A 31 13.33 5.42 -8.30
C GLN A 31 13.83 5.41 -9.76
N GLY A 32 13.59 6.44 -10.57
CA GLY A 32 13.98 6.47 -11.97
C GLY A 32 13.21 5.46 -12.83
N ALA A 33 12.00 5.08 -12.41
CA ALA A 33 11.09 4.35 -13.27
C ALA A 33 10.31 5.35 -14.14
N GLY A 34 10.23 5.10 -15.45
CA GLY A 34 9.43 5.92 -16.37
C GLY A 34 7.90 5.83 -16.14
N GLY A 35 7.48 5.01 -15.19
CA GLY A 35 6.10 4.74 -14.80
C GLY A 35 5.93 3.32 -14.28
N ALA A 36 4.69 2.95 -13.96
CA ALA A 36 4.31 1.60 -13.56
C ALA A 36 2.96 1.21 -14.16
N SER A 37 2.76 -0.08 -14.43
CA SER A 37 1.46 -0.60 -14.86
C SER A 37 0.41 -0.49 -13.75
N LEU A 38 -0.87 -0.49 -14.12
CA LEU A 38 -1.99 -0.48 -13.18
C LEU A 38 -1.85 -1.54 -12.08
N GLU A 39 -1.48 -2.77 -12.48
CA GLU A 39 -1.28 -3.87 -11.54
C GLU A 39 -0.15 -3.60 -10.55
N ARG A 40 1.01 -3.10 -11.03
CA ARG A 40 2.15 -2.77 -10.16
C ARG A 40 1.82 -1.65 -9.18
N ILE A 41 1.11 -0.62 -9.64
CA ILE A 41 0.66 0.48 -8.76
C ILE A 41 -0.24 -0.06 -7.67
N GLY A 42 -1.17 -0.97 -8.00
CA GLY A 42 -2.03 -1.64 -7.00
C GLY A 42 -1.23 -2.39 -5.92
N TYR A 43 -0.17 -3.11 -6.29
CA TYR A 43 0.72 -3.73 -5.32
C TYR A 43 1.48 -2.71 -4.48
N TYR A 44 2.05 -1.68 -5.10
CA TYR A 44 2.80 -0.67 -4.37
C TYR A 44 1.93 0.09 -3.39
N ASP A 45 0.73 0.49 -3.79
CA ASP A 45 -0.24 1.20 -2.97
C ASP A 45 -0.60 0.38 -1.72
N PHE A 46 -1.00 -0.88 -1.92
CA PHE A 46 -1.35 -1.77 -0.82
C PHE A 46 -0.17 -2.05 0.13
N LEU A 47 1.00 -2.36 -0.42
CA LEU A 47 2.17 -2.72 0.38
C LEU A 47 2.82 -1.50 1.04
N SER A 48 2.65 -0.29 0.50
CA SER A 48 3.11 0.95 1.15
C SER A 48 2.24 1.32 2.35
N ALA A 49 0.95 0.96 2.31
CA ALA A 49 0.08 1.05 3.48
C ALA A 49 0.38 -0.05 4.53
N ASN A 50 1.06 -1.13 4.13
CA ASN A 50 1.36 -2.29 4.98
C ASN A 50 2.83 -2.74 4.81
N PRO A 51 3.82 -1.86 5.10
CA PRO A 51 5.20 -2.05 4.66
C PRO A 51 5.89 -3.25 5.31
N PHE A 52 5.48 -3.64 6.51
CA PHE A 52 6.01 -4.82 7.21
C PHE A 52 5.59 -6.17 6.62
N LEU A 53 4.68 -6.19 5.63
CA LEU A 53 4.44 -7.40 4.84
C LEU A 53 5.65 -7.77 3.95
N VAL A 54 6.45 -6.76 3.55
CA VAL A 54 7.57 -6.93 2.63
C VAL A 54 8.93 -6.56 3.22
N VAL A 55 8.92 -5.70 4.23
CA VAL A 55 10.13 -5.28 4.96
C VAL A 55 10.26 -6.15 6.22
N PRO A 56 11.40 -6.83 6.42
CA PRO A 56 11.67 -7.55 7.67
C PRO A 56 11.50 -6.63 8.89
N ALA A 57 11.12 -7.18 10.04
CA ALA A 57 10.85 -6.42 11.26
C ALA A 57 12.09 -5.72 11.88
N GLU A 58 13.27 -6.07 11.37
CA GLU A 58 14.58 -5.64 11.86
C GLU A 58 15.42 -4.96 10.78
N GLY A 59 16.40 -4.17 11.22
CA GLY A 59 17.36 -3.48 10.37
C GLY A 59 16.94 -2.04 10.01
N ARG A 60 17.76 -1.38 9.18
CA ARG A 60 17.65 0.06 8.91
C ARG A 60 16.30 0.48 8.32
N GLU A 61 15.77 -0.28 7.35
CA GLU A 61 14.46 0.01 6.75
C GLU A 61 13.33 -0.12 7.78
N ALA A 62 13.39 -1.13 8.66
CA ALA A 62 12.43 -1.30 9.75
C ALA A 62 12.48 -0.14 10.75
N SER A 63 13.66 0.33 11.13
CA SER A 63 13.81 1.50 12.02
C SER A 63 13.21 2.76 11.40
N LEU A 64 13.42 2.99 10.10
CA LEU A 64 12.82 4.13 9.39
C LEU A 64 11.29 4.05 9.36
N LEU A 65 10.73 2.85 9.13
CA LEU A 65 9.28 2.63 9.16
C LEU A 65 8.69 2.87 10.55
N ARG A 66 9.37 2.42 11.61
CA ARG A 66 8.95 2.69 13.01
C ARG A 66 8.98 4.18 13.34
N LEU A 67 10.04 4.88 12.91
CA LEU A 67 10.12 6.34 13.04
C LEU A 67 9.01 7.06 12.25
N ALA A 68 8.60 6.50 11.12
CA ALA A 68 7.46 6.96 10.33
C ALA A 68 6.09 6.56 10.94
N GLY A 69 6.06 5.91 12.11
CA GLY A 69 4.83 5.56 12.82
C GLY A 69 4.19 4.24 12.38
N PHE A 70 4.87 3.42 11.58
CA PHE A 70 4.41 2.07 11.28
C PHE A 70 4.81 1.11 12.40
N ASP A 71 3.85 0.28 12.83
CA ASP A 71 4.10 -0.75 13.83
C ASP A 71 3.94 -2.14 13.20
N PRO A 72 4.95 -3.02 13.26
CA PRO A 72 4.83 -4.40 12.80
C PRO A 72 3.81 -5.24 13.58
N GLN A 73 3.50 -4.86 14.84
CA GLN A 73 2.55 -5.55 15.70
C GLN A 73 1.10 -5.13 15.43
N VAL A 74 0.91 -3.90 14.94
CA VAL A 74 -0.37 -3.44 14.41
C VAL A 74 -0.49 -3.95 12.98
N LEU A 75 -0.71 -5.26 12.84
CA LEU A 75 -1.36 -5.80 11.64
C LEU A 75 -2.79 -5.26 11.64
N ALA A 76 -2.94 -4.03 11.16
CA ALA A 76 -4.22 -3.37 11.04
C ALA A 76 -5.11 -4.19 10.09
N TYR A 77 -6.18 -4.70 10.68
CA TYR A 77 -7.40 -5.20 10.06
C TYR A 77 -7.35 -6.58 9.38
N ALA A 78 -8.00 -7.51 10.07
CA ALA A 78 -8.69 -8.65 9.48
C ALA A 78 -9.30 -8.28 8.11
N SER A 79 -8.92 -9.04 7.08
CA SER A 79 -9.27 -8.92 5.65
C SER A 79 -8.37 -8.07 4.74
N SER A 80 -7.04 -8.11 4.95
CA SER A 80 -6.03 -7.63 3.99
C SER A 80 -6.32 -7.99 2.52
N SER A 81 -6.82 -9.20 2.25
CA SER A 81 -7.20 -9.67 0.91
C SER A 81 -8.46 -9.00 0.33
N GLN A 82 -9.51 -8.77 1.12
CA GLN A 82 -10.71 -8.05 0.65
C GLN A 82 -10.41 -6.57 0.41
N ARG A 83 -9.61 -5.96 1.29
CA ARG A 83 -9.13 -4.59 1.13
C ARG A 83 -8.27 -4.45 -0.12
N PHE A 84 -7.37 -5.40 -0.39
CA PHE A 84 -6.58 -5.41 -1.62
C PHE A 84 -7.44 -5.40 -2.89
N THR A 85 -8.46 -6.25 -2.96
CA THR A 85 -9.38 -6.30 -4.12
C THR A 85 -10.14 -4.99 -4.29
N SER A 86 -10.79 -4.48 -3.24
CA SER A 86 -11.55 -3.22 -3.31
C SER A 86 -10.69 -1.99 -3.61
N ARG A 87 -9.41 -2.01 -3.19
CA ARG A 87 -8.45 -0.94 -3.43
C ARG A 87 -7.97 -0.96 -4.89
N ARG A 88 -7.76 -2.15 -5.44
CA ARG A 88 -7.42 -2.33 -6.86
C ARG A 88 -8.55 -1.94 -7.81
N GLU A 89 -9.81 -2.19 -7.44
CA GLU A 89 -10.97 -1.75 -8.23
C GLU A 89 -11.09 -0.22 -8.31
N ARG A 90 -10.74 0.47 -7.21
CA ARG A 90 -10.79 1.94 -7.14
C ARG A 90 -9.60 2.63 -7.81
N ILE A 91 -8.43 1.99 -7.84
CA ILE A 91 -7.20 2.63 -8.31
C ILE A 91 -7.27 3.06 -9.78
N GLN A 92 -8.02 2.34 -10.61
CA GLN A 92 -8.23 2.72 -12.01
C GLN A 92 -9.02 4.04 -12.13
N HIS A 93 -10.05 4.21 -11.31
CA HIS A 93 -10.83 5.44 -11.25
C HIS A 93 -9.97 6.60 -10.74
N ASP A 94 -9.26 6.39 -9.62
CA ASP A 94 -8.42 7.43 -9.01
C ASP A 94 -7.27 7.86 -9.95
N LEU A 95 -6.62 6.92 -10.68
CA LEU A 95 -5.63 7.26 -11.72
C LEU A 95 -6.25 8.07 -12.87
N SER A 96 -7.48 7.75 -13.28
CA SER A 96 -8.17 8.49 -14.35
C SER A 96 -8.42 9.95 -13.93
N LEU A 97 -8.76 10.18 -12.66
CA LEU A 97 -8.89 11.54 -12.11
C LEU A 97 -7.56 12.29 -12.09
N LEU A 98 -6.47 11.64 -11.65
CA LEU A 98 -5.14 12.26 -11.69
C LEU A 98 -4.68 12.61 -13.11
N VAL A 99 -5.04 11.78 -14.10
CA VAL A 99 -4.80 12.08 -15.52
C VAL A 99 -5.64 13.27 -15.97
N ALA A 100 -6.92 13.32 -15.62
CA ALA A 100 -7.80 14.45 -15.95
C ALA A 100 -7.35 15.77 -15.32
N TYR A 101 -6.76 15.71 -14.12
CA TYR A 101 -6.18 16.86 -13.43
C TYR A 101 -4.75 17.21 -13.88
N GLY A 102 -4.18 16.50 -14.85
CA GLY A 102 -2.82 16.77 -15.36
C GLY A 102 -1.69 16.42 -14.40
N CYS A 103 -1.98 15.73 -13.29
CA CYS A 103 -1.00 15.31 -12.28
C CYS A 103 -0.35 13.95 -12.61
N CYS A 104 -0.99 13.17 -13.49
CA CYS A 104 -0.51 11.88 -13.97
C CYS A 104 -0.61 11.86 -15.50
N GLN A 105 0.29 11.11 -16.14
CA GLN A 105 0.23 10.83 -17.57
C GLN A 105 0.23 9.31 -17.79
N VAL A 106 -0.39 8.89 -18.89
CA VAL A 106 -0.44 7.49 -19.31
C VAL A 106 0.32 7.34 -20.63
N HIS A 107 1.17 6.34 -20.72
CA HIS A 107 1.91 5.99 -21.92
C HIS A 107 1.76 4.50 -22.21
N ASN A 108 1.75 4.14 -23.49
CA ASN A 108 1.76 2.75 -23.91
C ASN A 108 3.21 2.29 -24.04
N SER A 109 3.60 1.30 -23.24
CA SER A 109 4.90 0.65 -23.32
C SER A 109 4.69 -0.81 -23.70
N GLY A 110 4.96 -1.14 -24.98
CA GLY A 110 4.91 -2.53 -25.46
C GLY A 110 3.55 -3.21 -25.32
N GLY A 111 2.44 -2.47 -25.47
CA GLY A 111 1.08 -2.98 -25.34
C GLY A 111 0.50 -2.93 -23.93
N VAL A 112 1.27 -2.42 -22.96
CA VAL A 112 0.83 -2.22 -21.57
C VAL A 112 0.78 -0.73 -21.25
N LEU A 113 -0.34 -0.28 -20.67
CA LEU A 113 -0.45 1.08 -20.17
C LEU A 113 0.38 1.23 -18.90
N ALA A 114 1.27 2.22 -18.90
CA ALA A 114 2.06 2.61 -17.75
C ALA A 114 1.73 4.06 -17.38
N TYR A 115 1.65 4.31 -16.08
CA TYR A 115 1.28 5.59 -15.49
C TYR A 115 2.50 6.19 -14.79
N SER A 116 2.71 7.48 -15.01
CA SER A 116 3.78 8.24 -14.36
C SER A 116 3.28 9.60 -13.90
N ILE A 117 3.89 10.12 -12.83
CA ILE A 117 3.62 11.48 -12.35
C ILE A 117 4.13 12.50 -13.38
N THR A 118 3.42 13.63 -13.51
CA THR A 118 3.87 14.78 -14.30
C THR A 118 4.69 15.75 -13.43
N MET A 119 5.29 16.77 -14.05
CA MET A 119 5.96 17.84 -13.29
C MET A 119 4.98 18.55 -12.34
N ASP A 120 3.77 18.88 -12.81
CA ASP A 120 2.73 19.51 -11.98
C ASP A 120 2.30 18.60 -10.83
N GLY A 121 2.22 17.29 -11.08
CA GLY A 121 1.99 16.29 -10.04
C GLY A 121 3.08 16.26 -8.97
N GLN A 122 4.36 16.38 -9.36
CA GLN A 122 5.49 16.45 -8.42
C GLN A 122 5.48 17.75 -7.61
N LEU A 123 5.15 18.87 -8.24
CA LEU A 123 5.02 20.15 -7.54
C LEU A 123 3.87 20.13 -6.53
N LEU A 124 2.76 19.46 -6.86
CA LEU A 124 1.64 19.29 -5.96
C LEU A 124 1.97 18.30 -4.82
N SER A 125 2.62 17.18 -5.11
CA SER A 125 3.00 16.19 -4.08
C SER A 125 3.93 16.79 -3.04
N ALA A 126 4.86 17.66 -3.45
CA ALA A 126 5.78 18.37 -2.56
C ALA A 126 5.07 19.32 -1.57
N GLN A 127 3.82 19.72 -1.84
CA GLN A 127 3.04 20.57 -0.93
C GLN A 127 2.37 19.78 0.20
N PHE A 128 2.34 18.45 0.12
CA PHE A 128 1.78 17.61 1.17
C PHE A 128 2.74 17.49 2.36
N THR A 129 2.52 18.34 3.36
CA THR A 129 3.37 18.47 4.55
C THR A 129 2.82 17.77 5.79
N ALA A 130 1.63 17.17 5.71
CA ALA A 130 1.04 16.44 6.82
C ALA A 130 1.91 15.26 7.26
N THR A 131 1.90 14.92 8.55
CA THR A 131 2.65 13.78 9.10
C THR A 131 2.36 12.49 8.34
N TYR A 132 1.08 12.23 8.04
CA TYR A 132 0.69 11.07 7.23
C TYR A 132 1.36 11.03 5.85
N ALA A 133 1.45 12.18 5.17
CA ALA A 133 2.10 12.27 3.86
C ALA A 133 3.59 11.91 3.97
N SER A 134 4.29 12.46 4.95
CA SER A 134 5.71 12.13 5.21
C SER A 134 5.91 10.64 5.53
N SER A 135 5.06 10.09 6.40
CA SER A 135 5.07 8.66 6.76
C SER A 135 4.83 7.77 5.53
N PHE A 136 3.78 8.06 4.76
CA PHE A 136 3.44 7.28 3.58
C PHE A 136 4.50 7.39 2.48
N SER A 137 5.05 8.57 2.21
CA SER A 137 6.15 8.77 1.26
C SER A 137 7.40 7.98 1.64
N THR A 138 7.70 7.90 2.95
CA THR A 138 8.81 7.08 3.46
C THR A 138 8.57 5.60 3.17
N ALA A 139 7.39 5.09 3.49
CA ALA A 139 7.03 3.70 3.23
C ALA A 139 7.00 3.39 1.72
N ALA A 140 6.37 4.23 0.92
CA ALA A 140 6.30 4.09 -0.53
C ALA A 140 7.68 4.05 -1.17
N SER A 141 8.59 4.95 -0.78
CA SER A 141 9.96 4.97 -1.28
C SER A 141 10.71 3.67 -0.99
N ILE A 142 10.56 3.11 0.23
CA ILE A 142 11.17 1.84 0.61
C ILE A 142 10.57 0.68 -0.19
N VAL A 143 9.24 0.59 -0.22
CA VAL A 143 8.50 -0.50 -0.87
C VAL A 143 8.76 -0.52 -2.37
N VAL A 144 8.61 0.62 -3.06
CA VAL A 144 8.86 0.73 -4.50
C VAL A 144 10.32 0.33 -4.82
N ARG A 145 11.29 0.83 -4.06
CA ARG A 145 12.72 0.48 -4.25
C ARG A 145 12.97 -1.03 -4.12
N ARG A 146 12.29 -1.69 -3.19
CA ARG A 146 12.44 -3.14 -2.96
C ARG A 146 11.79 -3.95 -4.08
N LEU A 147 10.57 -3.57 -4.48
CA LEU A 147 9.76 -4.34 -5.40
C LEU A 147 10.05 -4.05 -6.89
N ARG A 148 10.67 -2.91 -7.24
CA ARG A 148 11.02 -2.58 -8.63
C ARG A 148 11.92 -3.62 -9.31
N LYS A 149 12.69 -4.39 -8.53
CA LYS A 149 13.60 -5.43 -9.03
C LYS A 149 12.88 -6.72 -9.42
N LEU A 150 11.59 -6.85 -9.08
CA LEU A 150 10.78 -8.03 -9.35
C LEU A 150 10.01 -7.87 -10.67
N SER A 151 9.96 -8.95 -11.45
CA SER A 151 9.03 -9.05 -12.58
C SER A 151 7.60 -9.15 -12.08
N ASP A 152 6.62 -8.80 -12.91
CA ASP A 152 5.20 -8.80 -12.53
C ASP A 152 4.73 -10.18 -12.08
N LYS A 153 5.19 -11.25 -12.74
CA LYS A 153 4.94 -12.63 -12.33
C LYS A 153 5.45 -12.89 -10.91
N ARG A 154 6.70 -12.53 -10.61
CA ARG A 154 7.30 -12.72 -9.28
C ARG A 154 6.63 -11.85 -8.22
N LEU A 155 6.23 -10.63 -8.58
CA LEU A 155 5.53 -9.72 -7.68
C LEU A 155 4.17 -10.30 -7.26
N ARG A 156 3.42 -10.86 -8.21
CA ARG A 156 2.15 -11.55 -7.96
C ARG A 156 2.34 -12.79 -7.07
N GLU A 157 3.32 -13.63 -7.39
CA GLU A 157 3.65 -14.83 -6.61
C GLU A 157 4.08 -14.50 -5.17
N GLN A 158 4.98 -13.52 -4.99
CA GLN A 158 5.44 -13.10 -3.67
C GLN A 158 4.34 -12.44 -2.85
N THR A 159 3.50 -11.61 -3.47
CA THR A 159 2.37 -10.99 -2.77
C THR A 159 1.37 -12.04 -2.29
N ALA A 160 1.07 -13.04 -3.12
CA ALA A 160 0.24 -14.17 -2.71
C ALA A 160 0.86 -14.95 -1.54
N HIS A 161 2.19 -15.03 -1.45
CA HIS A 161 2.88 -15.63 -0.31
C HIS A 161 2.80 -14.75 0.95
N TRP A 162 2.99 -13.43 0.84
CA TRP A 162 2.91 -12.50 1.98
C TRP A 162 1.49 -12.35 2.56
N LEU A 163 0.47 -12.55 1.73
CA LEU A 163 -0.93 -12.50 2.15
C LEU A 163 -1.44 -13.81 2.77
N ARG A 164 -0.66 -14.91 2.74
CA ARG A 164 -1.06 -16.18 3.37
C ARG A 164 -0.76 -16.15 4.87
N PRO A 165 -1.75 -16.47 5.73
CA PRO A 165 -1.56 -16.54 7.19
C PRO A 165 -0.49 -17.56 7.63
N ASP A 166 -0.30 -18.64 6.85
CA ASP A 166 0.46 -19.83 7.25
C ASP A 166 1.81 -19.99 6.51
N GLY A 167 2.22 -19.00 5.71
CA GLY A 167 3.39 -19.12 4.82
C GLY A 167 4.72 -18.94 5.56
N GLY A 168 5.27 -19.99 6.17
CA GLY A 168 6.48 -20.02 7.02
C GLY A 168 7.84 -19.53 6.46
N GLY A 169 7.88 -18.49 5.63
CA GLY A 169 9.12 -17.87 5.15
C GLY A 169 9.04 -16.39 4.77
N GLY A 170 7.86 -15.76 4.85
CA GLY A 170 7.68 -14.33 4.55
C GLY A 170 7.88 -13.42 5.78
N PRO A 171 8.17 -12.12 5.60
CA PRO A 171 8.21 -11.15 6.70
C PRO A 171 6.92 -11.15 7.53
N ALA A 172 5.77 -11.28 6.87
CA ALA A 172 4.48 -11.44 7.52
C ALA A 172 4.39 -12.69 8.43
N ALA A 173 4.96 -13.82 8.02
CA ALA A 173 4.98 -15.03 8.83
C ALA A 173 6.02 -14.98 9.96
N ALA A 174 7.16 -14.33 9.74
CA ALA A 174 8.12 -14.01 10.80
C ALA A 174 7.47 -13.13 11.88
N LEU A 175 6.63 -12.17 11.48
CA LEU A 175 5.84 -11.35 12.41
C LEU A 175 4.81 -12.17 13.19
N MET A 176 4.06 -13.05 12.52
CA MET A 176 3.13 -13.97 13.20
C MET A 176 3.85 -14.91 14.18
N SER A 177 5.09 -15.31 13.90
CA SER A 177 5.88 -16.13 14.83
C SER A 177 6.33 -15.39 16.11
N VAL A 178 6.52 -14.06 16.01
CA VAL A 178 6.86 -13.19 17.15
C VAL A 178 5.63 -12.80 17.97
N LEU A 179 4.46 -12.70 17.32
CA LEU A 179 3.19 -12.30 17.93
C LEU A 179 2.42 -13.46 18.59
N GLY A 180 2.84 -14.71 18.38
CA GLY A 180 2.09 -15.90 18.79
C GLY A 180 0.82 -16.12 17.95
N PRO A 181 0.14 -17.27 18.07
CA PRO A 181 -1.12 -17.50 17.36
C PRO A 181 -2.12 -16.41 17.76
N ALA A 182 -2.81 -15.84 16.76
CA ALA A 182 -3.91 -14.90 17.00
C ALA A 182 -4.86 -15.50 18.06
N PRO A 183 -5.38 -14.69 19.01
CA PRO A 183 -6.37 -15.19 19.95
C PRO A 183 -7.50 -15.81 19.14
N ARG A 184 -7.70 -17.13 19.30
CA ARG A 184 -8.86 -17.81 18.74
C ARG A 184 -10.06 -17.03 19.26
N THR A 185 -10.80 -16.38 18.37
CA THR A 185 -12.15 -15.93 18.69
C THR A 185 -12.93 -17.19 19.03
N SER A 186 -12.96 -17.51 20.31
CA SER A 186 -13.93 -18.40 20.92
C SER A 186 -15.29 -17.80 20.59
N ALA A 187 -15.92 -18.30 19.52
CA ALA A 187 -17.35 -18.20 19.41
C ALA A 187 -17.89 -19.03 20.57
N ALA A 188 -18.19 -18.35 21.69
CA ALA A 188 -18.96 -18.96 22.76
C ALA A 188 -20.28 -19.42 22.12
N PRO A 189 -20.63 -20.72 22.21
CA PRO A 189 -21.97 -21.15 21.89
C PRO A 189 -22.86 -20.50 22.94
N TRP A 190 -23.77 -19.66 22.49
CA TRP A 190 -24.91 -19.25 23.28
C TRP A 190 -25.66 -20.52 23.68
N GLU A 191 -25.71 -20.81 24.98
CA GLU A 191 -26.48 -21.92 25.53
C GLU A 191 -27.97 -21.66 25.34
N GLY A 192 -28.69 -22.74 25.03
CA GLY A 192 -30.11 -22.92 25.32
C GLY A 192 -30.25 -24.07 26.30
#